data_AF-Q3ABI6-F1
#
_entry.id   AF-Q3ABI6-F1
#
_cell.length_a   1.000
_cell.length_b   1.000
_cell.length_c   1.000
_cell.angle_alpha   90.00
_cell.angle_beta   90.00
_cell.angle_gamma   90.00
#
_symmetry.space_group_name_H-M   'P 1'
#
loop_
_entity.id
_entity.type
_entity.pdbx_description
1 polymer ?
#
loop_
_entity_poly.entity_id
_entity_poly.type
_entity_poly.pdbx_seq_one_letter_code
_entity_poly.pdbx_strand_id
1 'polypeptide(L)'
;MPLDEKLIQQLIELYRRGFEEILQIIITKEAKGQAISYWKDMLKEVYDILNQLDEETRKWVQQVIGQVYSQASAETWAYLNSLGMAVKENPSFAQVHQRAIDVIAQNMVSSMHESFQFIGRRVNDVFRQVALEETGRKMASGTTIKDMKQRVIQRLLDQGQTAFVDKLGRKWRLDSYAEMVARTTTREAASAATINTCREAGLDLVKITTHYPTCEKCAPLQGKVFSISGQDKRYPKLTDEYRPPIHPNCRHTLQPYIRELDPDAEKVEKYSNTSLTKDPRSEEEKQAYKEMRDAVTIATNRRRAREVLLSKNYSLQDKMEAYKLLNKTYEYTGKKPVGVDGQIIKHYQLNEDKYNVIIITENIINNGPSWKKNKDIEHLRKRKRLGQIPESWGLEEYNHKIRELCSNPNNEVYLYYKKGFKQKYYVFGDKEWIAIIGQDGIIDTAFKIDKMSYEEYIKKEGMKYMGTIKELRANGQ
;
A
#
# COMPACT_ATOMS: atom_id res chain seq x y z
N MET A 1 -1.77 -24.53 -10.80
CA MET A 1 -2.39 -23.19 -10.69
C MET A 1 -3.39 -23.07 -11.84
N PRO A 2 -4.66 -22.71 -11.59
CA PRO A 2 -5.63 -22.45 -12.66
C PRO A 2 -5.09 -21.46 -13.72
N LEU A 3 -5.52 -21.60 -14.99
CA LEU A 3 -5.00 -20.82 -16.12
C LEU A 3 -5.24 -19.31 -15.94
N ASP A 4 -6.42 -18.94 -15.45
CA ASP A 4 -6.82 -17.58 -15.09
C ASP A 4 -5.87 -16.96 -14.05
N GLU A 5 -5.48 -17.71 -13.03
CA GLU A 5 -4.56 -17.24 -11.99
C GLU A 5 -3.16 -16.99 -12.56
N LYS A 6 -2.66 -17.83 -13.47
CA LYS A 6 -1.36 -17.61 -14.13
C LYS A 6 -1.38 -16.33 -14.98
N LEU A 7 -2.47 -16.09 -15.71
CA LEU A 7 -2.65 -14.90 -16.55
C LEU A 7 -2.76 -13.63 -15.69
N ILE A 8 -3.47 -13.68 -14.56
CA ILE A 8 -3.54 -12.59 -13.59
C ILE A 8 -2.15 -12.27 -13.03
N GLN A 9 -1.36 -13.28 -12.66
CA GLN A 9 0.01 -13.07 -12.17
C GLN A 9 0.92 -12.39 -13.21
N GLN A 10 0.77 -12.70 -14.51
CA GLN A 10 1.51 -12.01 -15.56
C GLN A 10 1.20 -10.51 -15.59
N LEU A 11 -0.07 -10.12 -15.45
CA LEU A 11 -0.44 -8.71 -15.37
C LEU A 11 0.13 -8.05 -14.11
N ILE A 12 0.04 -8.72 -12.96
CA ILE A 12 0.60 -8.21 -11.71
C ILE A 12 2.11 -7.94 -11.85
N GLU A 13 2.86 -8.87 -12.43
CA GLU A 13 4.29 -8.70 -12.65
C GLU A 13 4.63 -7.65 -13.72
N LEU A 14 3.79 -7.47 -14.74
CA LEU A 14 3.91 -6.35 -15.66
C LEU A 14 3.83 -5.01 -14.93
N TYR A 15 2.81 -4.84 -14.09
CA TYR A 15 2.62 -3.61 -13.33
C TYR A 15 3.70 -3.37 -12.26
N ARG A 16 4.21 -4.44 -11.64
CA ARG A 16 5.36 -4.33 -10.72
C ARG A 16 6.61 -3.85 -11.44
N ARG A 17 6.97 -4.47 -12.57
CA ARG A 17 8.16 -4.10 -13.35
C ARG A 17 8.09 -2.69 -13.89
N GLY A 18 6.97 -2.30 -14.51
CA GLY A 18 6.83 -0.93 -15.02
C GLY A 18 6.92 0.12 -13.91
N PHE A 19 6.51 -0.20 -12.69
CA PHE A 19 6.75 0.70 -11.57
C PHE A 19 8.20 0.75 -11.09
N GLU A 20 8.86 -0.40 -11.02
CA GLU A 20 10.30 -0.45 -10.73
C GLU A 20 11.09 0.38 -11.76
N GLU A 21 10.71 0.33 -13.03
CA GLU A 21 11.28 1.16 -14.09
C GLU A 21 11.04 2.65 -13.85
N ILE A 22 9.81 3.07 -13.51
CA ILE A 22 9.51 4.47 -13.15
C ILE A 22 10.40 4.93 -11.98
N LEU A 23 10.53 4.12 -10.93
CA LEU A 23 11.41 4.44 -9.80
C LEU A 23 12.88 4.50 -10.23
N GLN A 24 13.34 3.55 -11.04
CA GLN A 24 14.72 3.52 -11.52
C GLN A 24 15.05 4.76 -12.35
N ILE A 25 14.14 5.22 -13.22
CA ILE A 25 14.34 6.47 -13.97
C ILE A 25 14.48 7.65 -13.01
N ILE A 26 13.58 7.77 -12.04
CA ILE A 26 13.62 8.86 -11.06
C ILE A 26 14.92 8.80 -10.23
N ILE A 27 15.44 7.61 -9.91
CA ILE A 27 16.64 7.40 -9.10
C ILE A 27 17.93 7.55 -9.89
N THR A 28 18.01 7.06 -11.13
CA THR A 28 19.27 6.94 -11.88
C THR A 28 19.54 8.13 -12.79
N LYS A 29 18.50 8.82 -13.30
CA LYS A 29 18.66 9.91 -14.26
C LYS A 29 19.58 11.00 -13.71
N GLU A 30 20.66 11.30 -14.43
CA GLU A 30 21.65 12.27 -13.96
C GLU A 30 21.07 13.68 -13.92
N ALA A 31 21.17 14.33 -12.77
CA ALA A 31 20.76 15.72 -12.57
C ALA A 31 21.70 16.67 -13.33
N LYS A 32 21.38 16.93 -14.60
CA LYS A 32 22.18 17.78 -15.52
C LYS A 32 21.32 18.91 -16.11
N GLY A 33 21.95 20.04 -16.42
CA GLY A 33 21.32 21.17 -17.10
C GLY A 33 20.37 22.00 -16.22
N GLN A 34 19.42 22.67 -16.85
CA GLN A 34 18.40 23.46 -16.13
C GLN A 34 17.36 22.53 -15.50
N ALA A 35 17.02 22.79 -14.23
CA ALA A 35 16.07 21.96 -13.47
C ALA A 35 14.75 21.75 -14.23
N ILE A 36 14.18 22.78 -14.84
CA ILE A 36 12.92 22.69 -15.59
C ILE A 36 13.02 21.72 -16.77
N SER A 37 14.13 21.77 -17.54
CA SER A 37 14.34 20.86 -18.68
C SER A 37 14.49 19.42 -18.20
N TYR A 38 15.35 19.22 -17.21
CA TYR A 38 15.58 17.91 -16.59
C TYR A 38 14.27 17.26 -16.12
N TRP A 39 13.37 18.03 -15.51
CA TRP A 39 12.08 17.53 -15.03
C TRP A 39 11.08 17.25 -16.15
N LYS A 40 11.05 18.08 -17.19
CA LYS A 40 10.23 17.80 -18.39
C LYS A 40 10.66 16.49 -19.03
N ASP A 41 11.97 16.29 -19.16
CA ASP A 41 12.53 15.07 -19.75
C ASP A 41 12.25 13.84 -18.87
N MET A 42 12.32 13.97 -17.54
CA MET A 42 11.96 12.88 -16.62
C MET A 42 10.47 12.53 -16.69
N LEU A 43 9.60 13.53 -16.70
CA LEU A 43 8.16 13.32 -16.81
C LEU A 43 7.81 12.62 -18.13
N LYS A 44 8.44 13.03 -19.23
CA LYS A 44 8.26 12.38 -20.53
C LYS A 44 8.55 10.89 -20.46
N GLU A 45 9.69 10.50 -19.89
CA GLU A 45 10.06 9.08 -19.73
C GLU A 45 9.09 8.31 -18.83
N VAL A 46 8.57 8.93 -17.76
CA VAL A 46 7.52 8.31 -16.93
C VAL A 46 6.25 8.08 -17.74
N TYR A 47 5.83 9.06 -18.55
CA TYR A 47 4.67 8.91 -19.44
C TYR A 47 4.91 7.85 -20.52
N ASP A 48 6.13 7.72 -21.04
CA ASP A 48 6.47 6.68 -22.01
C ASP A 48 6.28 5.27 -21.41
N ILE A 49 6.73 5.04 -20.17
CA ILE A 49 6.48 3.78 -19.45
C ILE A 49 4.98 3.55 -19.22
N LEU A 50 4.25 4.58 -18.75
CA LEU A 50 2.80 4.46 -18.52
C LEU A 50 2.03 4.13 -19.81
N ASN A 51 2.44 4.71 -20.94
CA ASN A 51 1.85 4.42 -22.25
C ASN A 51 2.18 3.00 -22.73
N GLN A 52 3.42 2.54 -22.52
CA GLN A 52 3.80 1.16 -22.80
C GLN A 52 2.98 0.18 -21.96
N LEU A 53 2.80 0.46 -20.66
CA LEU A 53 1.94 -0.33 -19.78
C LEU A 53 0.47 -0.35 -20.26
N ASP A 54 -0.06 0.78 -20.74
CA ASP A 54 -1.41 0.85 -21.32
C ASP A 54 -1.55 -0.03 -22.57
N GLU A 55 -0.55 0.00 -23.46
CA GLU A 55 -0.54 -0.83 -24.66
C GLU A 55 -0.43 -2.33 -24.33
N GLU A 56 0.49 -2.70 -23.44
CA GLU A 56 0.66 -4.09 -23.00
C GLU A 56 -0.58 -4.60 -22.25
N THR A 57 -1.23 -3.74 -21.46
CA THR A 57 -2.50 -4.05 -20.81
C THR A 57 -3.60 -4.31 -21.83
N ARG A 58 -3.72 -3.49 -22.89
CA ARG A 58 -4.70 -3.72 -23.96
C ARG A 58 -4.50 -5.06 -24.65
N LYS A 59 -3.24 -5.41 -24.97
CA LYS A 59 -2.89 -6.71 -25.57
C LYS A 59 -3.27 -7.86 -24.64
N TRP A 60 -2.93 -7.75 -23.36
CA TRP A 60 -3.30 -8.73 -22.34
C TRP A 60 -4.82 -8.89 -22.24
N VAL A 61 -5.58 -7.79 -22.19
CA VAL A 61 -7.05 -7.83 -22.06
C VAL A 61 -7.69 -8.53 -23.26
N GLN A 62 -7.27 -8.18 -24.48
CA GLN A 62 -7.79 -8.79 -25.70
C GLN A 62 -7.57 -10.31 -25.74
N GLN A 63 -6.43 -10.78 -25.24
CA GLN A 63 -6.13 -12.21 -25.19
C GLN A 63 -6.85 -12.92 -24.05
N VAL A 64 -6.80 -12.36 -22.84
CA VAL A 64 -7.22 -13.07 -21.63
C VAL A 64 -8.72 -13.08 -21.45
N ILE A 65 -9.42 -11.98 -21.75
CA ILE A 65 -10.89 -11.95 -21.58
C ILE A 65 -11.56 -12.92 -22.55
N GLY A 66 -11.11 -12.97 -23.81
CA GLY A 66 -11.60 -13.97 -24.77
C GLY A 66 -11.33 -15.40 -24.30
N GLN A 67 -10.11 -15.71 -23.85
CA GLN A 67 -9.75 -17.03 -23.35
C GLN A 67 -10.58 -17.46 -22.13
N VAL A 68 -10.70 -16.60 -21.11
CA VAL A 68 -11.48 -16.89 -19.90
C VAL A 68 -12.96 -17.10 -20.26
N TYR A 69 -13.50 -16.26 -21.14
CA TYR A 69 -14.88 -16.37 -21.58
C TYR A 69 -15.13 -17.68 -22.34
N SER A 70 -14.30 -18.00 -23.34
CA SER A 70 -14.40 -19.24 -24.10
C SER A 70 -14.23 -20.48 -23.22
N GLN A 71 -13.29 -20.45 -22.27
CA GLN A 71 -13.10 -21.54 -21.32
C GLN A 71 -14.35 -21.75 -20.45
N ALA A 72 -14.90 -20.68 -19.87
CA ALA A 72 -16.10 -20.78 -19.04
C ALA A 72 -17.33 -21.27 -19.83
N SER A 73 -17.46 -20.87 -21.10
CA SER A 73 -18.50 -21.39 -21.99
C SER A 73 -18.31 -22.88 -22.29
N ALA A 74 -17.07 -23.31 -22.60
CA ALA A 74 -16.76 -24.72 -22.83
C ALA A 74 -16.97 -25.59 -21.59
N GLU A 75 -16.59 -25.10 -20.39
CA GLU A 75 -16.85 -25.78 -19.12
C GLU A 75 -18.36 -25.89 -18.86
N THR A 76 -19.12 -24.85 -19.20
CA THR A 76 -20.59 -24.86 -19.11
C THR A 76 -21.18 -25.92 -20.05
N TRP A 77 -20.76 -25.96 -21.31
CA TRP A 77 -21.19 -26.99 -22.27
C TRP A 77 -20.82 -28.41 -21.83
N ALA A 78 -19.59 -28.62 -21.36
CA ALA A 78 -19.14 -29.91 -20.84
C ALA A 78 -20.01 -30.36 -19.65
N TYR A 79 -20.37 -29.43 -18.76
CA TYR A 79 -21.27 -29.72 -17.66
C TYR A 79 -22.66 -30.14 -18.17
N LEU A 80 -23.27 -29.39 -19.09
CA LEU A 80 -24.59 -29.73 -19.67
C LEU A 80 -24.58 -31.08 -20.40
N ASN A 81 -23.54 -31.35 -21.19
CA ASN A 81 -23.38 -32.63 -21.88
C ASN A 81 -23.23 -33.79 -20.90
N SER A 82 -22.55 -33.60 -19.77
CA SER A 82 -22.42 -34.64 -18.74
C SER A 82 -23.75 -34.97 -18.04
N LEU A 83 -24.73 -34.06 -18.10
CA LEU A 83 -26.12 -34.28 -17.66
C LEU A 83 -27.01 -34.90 -18.75
N GLY A 84 -26.43 -35.30 -19.90
CA GLY A 84 -27.16 -35.93 -20.99
C GLY A 84 -27.97 -34.97 -21.87
N MET A 85 -27.78 -33.65 -21.72
CA MET A 85 -28.41 -32.67 -22.60
C MET A 85 -27.71 -32.66 -23.97
N ALA A 86 -28.32 -33.27 -24.99
CA ALA A 86 -27.82 -33.27 -26.36
C ALA A 86 -28.10 -31.94 -27.10
N VAL A 87 -27.78 -30.82 -26.45
CA VAL A 87 -28.00 -29.48 -27.01
C VAL A 87 -26.83 -29.13 -27.93
N LYS A 88 -27.14 -28.65 -29.13
CA LYS A 88 -26.14 -28.19 -30.10
C LYS A 88 -25.95 -26.69 -29.97
N GLU A 89 -24.72 -26.24 -30.15
CA GLU A 89 -24.40 -24.82 -30.28
C GLU A 89 -25.27 -24.16 -31.36
N ASN A 90 -25.75 -22.96 -31.07
CA ASN A 90 -26.58 -22.17 -31.94
C ASN A 90 -25.75 -21.01 -32.52
N PRO A 91 -25.42 -21.06 -33.83
CA PRO A 91 -24.63 -20.00 -34.47
C PRO A 91 -25.19 -18.59 -34.31
N SER A 92 -26.51 -18.43 -34.07
CA SER A 92 -27.12 -17.11 -33.85
C SER A 92 -26.62 -16.43 -32.57
N PHE A 93 -26.09 -17.19 -31.61
CA PHE A 93 -25.54 -16.65 -30.37
C PHE A 93 -24.13 -16.09 -30.53
N ALA A 94 -23.39 -16.41 -31.61
CA ALA A 94 -22.00 -15.97 -31.80
C ALA A 94 -21.81 -14.45 -31.60
N GLN A 95 -22.73 -13.63 -32.11
CA GLN A 95 -22.70 -12.17 -31.92
C GLN A 95 -22.93 -11.74 -30.46
N VAL A 96 -23.77 -12.48 -29.71
CA VAL A 96 -24.02 -12.24 -28.28
C VAL A 96 -22.76 -12.52 -27.46
N HIS A 97 -22.10 -13.65 -27.72
CA HIS A 97 -20.83 -13.98 -27.06
C HIS A 97 -19.75 -12.95 -27.38
N GLN A 98 -19.59 -12.57 -28.66
CA GLN A 98 -18.59 -11.58 -29.05
C GLN A 98 -18.84 -10.22 -28.39
N ARG A 99 -20.09 -9.74 -28.39
CA ARG A 99 -20.45 -8.44 -27.76
C ARG A 99 -20.17 -8.43 -26.26
N ALA A 100 -20.39 -9.55 -25.57
CA ALA A 100 -20.09 -9.67 -24.15
C ALA A 100 -18.57 -9.56 -23.89
N ILE A 101 -17.75 -10.25 -24.70
CA ILE A 101 -16.28 -10.16 -24.64
C ILE A 101 -15.84 -8.70 -24.85
N ASP A 102 -16.36 -8.04 -25.88
CA ASP A 102 -15.97 -6.68 -26.25
C ASP A 102 -16.29 -5.66 -25.13
N VAL A 103 -17.49 -5.72 -24.55
CA VAL A 103 -17.91 -4.81 -23.48
C VAL A 103 -17.04 -4.99 -22.23
N ILE A 104 -16.80 -6.24 -21.82
CA ILE A 104 -16.01 -6.55 -20.63
C ILE A 104 -14.54 -6.12 -20.83
N ALA A 105 -13.99 -6.38 -22.03
CA ALA A 105 -12.65 -5.93 -22.40
C ALA A 105 -12.54 -4.40 -22.37
N GLN A 106 -13.50 -3.67 -22.95
CA GLN A 106 -13.51 -2.21 -22.96
C GLN A 106 -13.59 -1.62 -21.55
N ASN A 107 -14.44 -2.17 -20.68
CA ASN A 107 -14.57 -1.72 -19.28
C ASN A 107 -13.24 -1.88 -18.52
N MET A 108 -12.53 -2.99 -18.72
CA MET A 108 -11.23 -3.23 -18.09
C MET A 108 -10.17 -2.27 -18.61
N VAL A 109 -10.06 -2.11 -19.94
CA VAL A 109 -9.12 -1.17 -20.56
C VAL A 109 -9.37 0.25 -20.06
N SER A 110 -10.64 0.70 -20.02
CA SER A 110 -11.00 2.02 -19.50
C SER A 110 -10.59 2.20 -18.04
N SER A 111 -10.86 1.20 -17.19
CA SER A 111 -10.52 1.27 -15.76
C SER A 111 -9.01 1.36 -15.53
N MET A 112 -8.22 0.61 -16.30
CA MET A 112 -6.75 0.66 -16.21
C MET A 112 -6.18 1.96 -16.75
N HIS A 113 -6.71 2.44 -17.88
CA HIS A 113 -6.30 3.70 -18.48
C HIS A 113 -6.51 4.88 -17.52
N GLU A 114 -7.66 4.94 -16.85
CA GLU A 114 -7.95 5.96 -15.85
C GLU A 114 -6.93 5.94 -14.69
N SER A 115 -6.53 4.76 -14.23
CA SER A 115 -5.50 4.61 -13.20
C SER A 115 -4.13 5.12 -13.66
N PHE A 116 -3.73 4.85 -14.91
CA PHE A 116 -2.47 5.38 -15.46
C PHE A 116 -2.49 6.91 -15.55
N GLN A 117 -3.59 7.50 -16.01
CA GLN A 117 -3.76 8.96 -16.06
C GLN A 117 -3.66 9.59 -14.67
N PHE A 118 -4.24 8.95 -13.65
CA PHE A 118 -4.12 9.41 -12.27
C PHE A 118 -2.66 9.39 -11.80
N ILE A 119 -1.93 8.30 -12.07
CA ILE A 119 -0.52 8.18 -11.66
C ILE A 119 0.33 9.26 -12.32
N GLY A 120 0.21 9.46 -13.64
CA GLY A 120 0.94 10.50 -14.35
C GLY A 120 0.70 11.88 -13.74
N ARG A 121 -0.57 12.21 -13.44
CA ARG A 121 -0.92 13.45 -12.73
C ARG A 121 -0.27 13.55 -11.36
N ARG A 122 -0.35 12.48 -10.55
CA ARG A 122 0.19 12.48 -9.19
C ARG A 122 1.71 12.67 -9.16
N VAL A 123 2.41 12.01 -10.07
CA VAL A 123 3.86 12.15 -10.24
C VAL A 123 4.19 13.60 -10.62
N ASN A 124 3.47 14.16 -11.60
CA ASN A 124 3.61 15.57 -12.00
C ASN A 124 3.33 16.55 -10.84
N ASP A 125 2.33 16.30 -10.01
CA ASP A 125 2.01 17.14 -8.85
C ASP A 125 3.13 17.14 -7.81
N VAL A 126 3.73 15.98 -7.52
CA VAL A 126 4.88 15.89 -6.60
C VAL A 126 6.07 16.68 -7.15
N PHE A 127 6.36 16.54 -8.46
CA PHE A 127 7.40 17.33 -9.10
C PHE A 127 7.13 18.83 -9.01
N ARG A 128 5.91 19.27 -9.34
CA ARG A 128 5.51 20.68 -9.27
C ARG A 128 5.65 21.23 -7.85
N GLN A 129 5.23 20.47 -6.85
CA GLN A 129 5.30 20.90 -5.45
C GLN A 129 6.76 21.04 -4.99
N VAL A 130 7.62 20.07 -5.28
CA VAL A 130 9.05 20.16 -4.95
C VAL A 130 9.71 21.33 -5.71
N ALA A 131 9.41 21.51 -6.99
CA ALA A 131 9.95 22.62 -7.77
C ALA A 131 9.57 24.01 -7.20
N LEU A 132 8.32 24.18 -6.74
CA LEU A 132 7.87 25.42 -6.11
C LEU A 132 8.58 25.70 -4.78
N GLU A 133 8.67 24.69 -3.92
CA GLU A 133 9.34 24.81 -2.62
C GLU A 133 10.83 25.13 -2.78
N GLU A 134 11.47 24.53 -3.78
CA GLU A 134 12.87 24.73 -4.06
C GLU A 134 13.15 26.06 -4.73
N THR A 135 12.22 26.61 -5.51
CA THR A 135 12.34 27.99 -6.01
C THR A 135 12.34 28.99 -4.85
N GLY A 136 11.54 28.75 -3.81
CA GLY A 136 11.57 29.53 -2.58
C GLY A 136 12.88 29.35 -1.77
N ARG A 137 13.39 28.12 -1.66
CA ARG A 137 14.63 27.81 -0.92
C ARG A 137 15.91 28.22 -1.63
N LYS A 138 15.96 28.19 -2.96
CA LYS A 138 17.12 28.65 -3.75
C LYS A 138 17.49 30.09 -3.46
N MET A 139 16.49 30.92 -3.14
CA MET A 139 16.69 32.32 -2.74
C MET A 139 17.27 32.46 -1.32
N ALA A 140 17.19 31.43 -0.48
CA ALA A 140 17.60 31.47 0.93
C ALA A 140 18.87 30.66 1.25
N SER A 141 19.15 29.54 0.57
CA SER A 141 20.18 28.58 1.01
C SER A 141 20.97 27.83 -0.08
N GLY A 142 20.80 28.17 -1.36
CA GLY A 142 21.67 27.61 -2.43
C GLY A 142 21.49 26.11 -2.72
N THR A 143 20.26 25.60 -2.73
CA THR A 143 19.99 24.17 -2.99
C THR A 143 20.36 23.71 -4.40
N THR A 144 20.86 22.47 -4.50
CA THR A 144 21.29 21.85 -5.78
C THR A 144 20.19 20.98 -6.40
N ILE A 145 20.28 20.71 -7.72
CA ILE A 145 19.34 19.80 -8.42
C ILE A 145 19.36 18.39 -7.79
N LYS A 146 20.50 17.98 -7.22
CA LYS A 146 20.66 16.70 -6.52
C LYS A 146 19.83 16.64 -5.23
N ASP A 147 19.79 17.74 -4.47
CA ASP A 147 18.96 17.84 -3.25
C ASP A 147 17.47 17.83 -3.58
N MET A 148 17.09 18.53 -4.65
CA MET A 148 15.72 18.49 -5.17
C MET A 148 15.32 17.07 -5.57
N LYS A 149 16.20 16.36 -6.29
CA LYS A 149 15.98 14.98 -6.72
C LYS A 149 15.74 14.06 -5.54
N GLN A 150 16.57 14.16 -4.50
CA GLN A 150 16.34 13.35 -3.30
C GLN A 150 15.03 13.69 -2.60
N ARG A 151 14.60 14.96 -2.60
CA ARG A 151 13.29 15.33 -2.05
C ARG A 151 12.11 14.81 -2.87
N VAL A 152 12.21 14.76 -4.20
CA VAL A 152 11.17 14.13 -5.03
C VAL A 152 11.12 12.63 -4.75
N ILE A 153 12.28 11.95 -4.75
CA ILE A 153 12.36 10.52 -4.42
C ILE A 153 11.73 10.28 -3.04
N GLN A 154 12.17 11.02 -2.02
CA GLN A 154 11.66 10.87 -0.67
C GLN A 154 10.17 11.13 -0.60
N ARG A 155 9.61 12.15 -1.28
CA ARG A 155 8.16 12.38 -1.30
C ARG A 155 7.36 11.29 -2.00
N LEU A 156 7.89 10.74 -3.09
CA LEU A 156 7.25 9.63 -3.79
C LEU A 156 7.30 8.35 -2.94
N LEU A 157 8.31 8.19 -2.08
CA LEU A 157 8.43 7.08 -1.13
C LEU A 157 7.58 7.29 0.14
N ASP A 158 7.64 8.47 0.76
CA ASP A 158 6.91 8.89 1.98
C ASP A 158 5.39 8.86 1.77
N GLN A 159 4.93 9.24 0.57
CA GLN A 159 3.51 9.17 0.22
C GLN A 159 3.03 7.73 -0.06
N GLY A 160 3.92 6.76 0.18
CA GLY A 160 3.81 5.37 -0.21
C GLY A 160 4.14 5.21 -1.67
N GLN A 161 5.03 4.27 -2.00
CA GLN A 161 5.17 3.80 -3.39
C GLN A 161 3.79 3.63 -4.02
N THR A 162 3.49 4.38 -5.09
CA THR A 162 2.34 4.17 -5.98
C THR A 162 0.96 4.14 -5.35
N ALA A 163 0.69 4.95 -4.33
CA ALA A 163 -0.69 5.13 -3.87
C ALA A 163 -1.46 5.98 -4.89
N PHE A 164 -2.26 5.37 -5.76
CA PHE A 164 -3.28 6.10 -6.52
C PHE A 164 -4.62 6.02 -5.77
N VAL A 165 -5.48 7.01 -5.99
CA VAL A 165 -6.78 7.09 -5.34
C VAL A 165 -7.84 6.67 -6.35
N ASP A 166 -8.64 5.65 -6.01
CA ASP A 166 -9.74 5.24 -6.88
C ASP A 166 -10.93 6.21 -6.82
N LYS A 167 -11.95 5.98 -7.65
CA LYS A 167 -13.19 6.80 -7.68
C LYS A 167 -13.90 6.92 -6.32
N LEU A 168 -13.61 6.02 -5.38
CA LEU A 168 -14.21 5.99 -4.03
C LEU A 168 -13.29 6.59 -2.95
N GLY A 169 -12.17 7.21 -3.33
CA GLY A 169 -11.25 7.85 -2.38
C GLY A 169 -10.27 6.88 -1.71
N ARG A 170 -10.21 5.60 -2.12
CA ARG A 170 -9.34 4.59 -1.49
C ARG A 170 -7.94 4.65 -2.09
N LYS A 171 -6.92 4.57 -1.24
CA LYS A 171 -5.50 4.53 -1.65
C LYS A 171 -5.08 3.10 -2.01
N TRP A 172 -4.58 2.90 -3.21
CA TRP A 172 -4.15 1.59 -3.73
C TRP A 172 -2.71 1.62 -4.19
N ARG A 173 -1.94 0.56 -3.89
CA ARG A 173 -0.76 0.25 -4.70
C ARG A 173 -1.21 -0.22 -6.07
N LEU A 174 -0.46 0.17 -7.10
CA LEU A 174 -0.83 -0.13 -8.47
C LEU A 174 -0.91 -1.63 -8.76
N ASP A 175 0.06 -2.41 -8.28
CA ASP A 175 0.06 -3.88 -8.41
C ASP A 175 -1.17 -4.52 -7.78
N SER A 176 -1.55 -4.03 -6.59
CA SER A 176 -2.70 -4.51 -5.82
C SER A 176 -4.03 -4.16 -6.49
N TYR A 177 -4.10 -3.02 -7.18
CA TYR A 177 -5.26 -2.66 -7.98
C TYR A 177 -5.33 -3.45 -9.28
N ALA A 178 -4.20 -3.63 -9.97
CA ALA A 178 -4.12 -4.40 -11.19
C ALA A 178 -4.60 -5.85 -10.93
N GLU A 179 -4.15 -6.45 -9.83
CA GLU A 179 -4.66 -7.73 -9.33
C GLU A 179 -6.18 -7.71 -9.13
N MET A 180 -6.69 -6.70 -8.42
CA MET A 180 -8.11 -6.59 -8.11
C MET A 180 -8.98 -6.47 -9.36
N VAL A 181 -8.62 -5.57 -10.30
CA VAL A 181 -9.36 -5.38 -11.55
C VAL A 181 -9.30 -6.66 -12.36
N ALA A 182 -8.11 -7.26 -12.55
CA ALA A 182 -7.98 -8.49 -13.31
C ALA A 182 -8.86 -9.61 -12.75
N ARG A 183 -8.79 -9.88 -11.44
CA ARG A 183 -9.62 -10.90 -10.77
C ARG A 183 -11.12 -10.63 -10.91
N THR A 184 -11.51 -9.36 -10.86
CA THR A 184 -12.93 -8.97 -10.92
C THR A 184 -13.44 -9.11 -12.36
N THR A 185 -12.73 -8.56 -13.33
CA THR A 185 -13.12 -8.63 -14.74
C THR A 185 -13.08 -10.06 -15.29
N THR A 186 -12.08 -10.88 -14.95
CA THR A 186 -12.08 -12.29 -15.38
C THR A 186 -13.27 -13.05 -14.78
N ARG A 187 -13.67 -12.73 -13.54
CA ARG A 187 -14.88 -13.32 -12.95
C ARG A 187 -16.15 -12.86 -13.67
N GLU A 188 -16.21 -11.59 -14.05
CA GLU A 188 -17.33 -11.03 -14.81
C GLU A 188 -17.46 -11.71 -16.18
N ALA A 189 -16.34 -11.91 -16.87
CA ALA A 189 -16.26 -12.65 -18.13
C ALA A 189 -16.79 -14.09 -17.99
N ALA A 190 -16.35 -14.81 -16.95
CA ALA A 190 -16.81 -16.16 -16.70
C ALA A 190 -18.32 -16.23 -16.43
N SER A 191 -18.86 -15.32 -15.61
CA SER A 191 -20.30 -15.27 -15.35
C SER A 191 -21.12 -14.93 -16.59
N ALA A 192 -20.66 -13.96 -17.40
CA ALA A 192 -21.31 -13.61 -18.66
C ALA A 192 -21.32 -14.81 -19.63
N ALA A 193 -20.21 -15.54 -19.72
CA ALA A 193 -20.11 -16.75 -20.52
C ALA A 193 -21.10 -17.82 -20.08
N THR A 194 -21.17 -18.13 -18.78
CA THR A 194 -22.14 -19.11 -18.25
C THR A 194 -23.57 -18.69 -18.54
N ILE A 195 -23.94 -17.43 -18.31
CA ILE A 195 -25.30 -16.94 -18.57
C ILE A 195 -25.68 -17.05 -20.04
N ASN A 196 -24.79 -16.61 -20.94
CA ASN A 196 -25.07 -16.66 -22.38
C ASN A 196 -25.13 -18.10 -22.89
N THR A 197 -24.26 -18.98 -22.39
CA THR A 197 -24.28 -20.41 -22.72
C THR A 197 -25.56 -21.09 -22.20
N CYS A 198 -26.01 -20.78 -20.98
CA CYS A 198 -27.29 -21.26 -20.47
C CYS A 198 -28.45 -20.81 -21.38
N ARG A 199 -28.50 -19.52 -21.75
CA ARG A 199 -29.54 -18.99 -22.65
C ARG A 199 -29.51 -19.65 -24.02
N GLU A 200 -28.31 -19.85 -24.57
CA GLU A 200 -28.10 -20.56 -25.83
C GLU A 200 -28.65 -21.99 -25.75
N ALA A 201 -28.44 -22.65 -24.62
CA ALA A 201 -28.95 -23.98 -24.34
C ALA A 201 -30.43 -24.03 -23.95
N GLY A 202 -31.14 -22.91 -23.95
CA GLY A 202 -32.55 -22.84 -23.54
C GLY A 202 -32.79 -22.97 -22.04
N LEU A 203 -31.75 -22.82 -21.21
CA LEU A 203 -31.83 -22.88 -19.76
C LEU A 203 -31.98 -21.48 -19.15
N ASP A 204 -32.89 -21.38 -18.19
CA ASP A 204 -33.17 -20.12 -17.48
C ASP A 204 -32.62 -20.08 -16.06
N LEU A 205 -32.16 -21.20 -15.50
CA LEU A 205 -31.76 -21.26 -14.09
C LEU A 205 -30.25 -21.40 -13.91
N VAL A 206 -29.71 -20.61 -12.98
CA VAL A 206 -28.31 -20.71 -12.55
C VAL A 206 -28.21 -20.69 -11.03
N LYS A 207 -27.24 -21.44 -10.50
CA LYS A 207 -26.93 -21.49 -9.08
C LYS A 207 -25.62 -20.76 -8.81
N ILE A 208 -25.58 -19.97 -7.73
CA ILE A 208 -24.32 -19.37 -7.24
C ILE A 208 -23.58 -20.43 -6.43
N THR A 209 -22.28 -20.63 -6.71
CA THR A 209 -21.44 -21.58 -5.95
C THR A 209 -21.34 -21.24 -4.47
N THR A 210 -21.04 -22.22 -3.62
CA THR A 210 -20.81 -22.02 -2.18
C THR A 210 -19.32 -22.05 -1.86
N HIS A 211 -18.90 -21.21 -0.91
CA HIS A 211 -17.50 -21.10 -0.48
C HIS A 211 -17.42 -20.94 1.04
N TYR A 212 -16.41 -21.57 1.65
CA TYR A 212 -16.11 -21.41 3.07
C TYR A 212 -14.64 -20.99 3.28
N PRO A 213 -14.35 -19.98 4.13
CA PRO A 213 -15.29 -19.01 4.69
C PRO A 213 -15.69 -17.95 3.64
N THR A 214 -16.87 -17.34 3.77
CA THR A 214 -17.39 -16.32 2.83
C THR A 214 -17.63 -14.96 3.50
N CYS A 215 -17.70 -13.90 2.68
CA CYS A 215 -17.93 -12.54 3.15
C CYS A 215 -19.42 -12.24 3.38
N GLU A 216 -19.70 -11.16 4.11
CA GLU A 216 -21.07 -10.72 4.44
C GLU A 216 -21.94 -10.43 3.21
N LYS A 217 -21.32 -10.03 2.09
CA LYS A 217 -22.03 -9.65 0.86
C LYS A 217 -22.43 -10.85 0.03
N CYS A 218 -21.60 -11.89 0.02
CA CYS A 218 -21.86 -13.10 -0.76
C CYS A 218 -22.65 -14.15 0.03
N ALA A 219 -22.54 -14.15 1.35
CA ALA A 219 -23.20 -15.15 2.18
C ALA A 219 -24.71 -15.24 1.99
N PRO A 220 -25.47 -14.13 1.83
CA PRO A 220 -26.89 -14.21 1.54
C PRO A 220 -27.21 -14.79 0.16
N LEU A 221 -26.26 -14.84 -0.77
CA LEU A 221 -26.50 -15.19 -2.18
C LEU A 221 -26.01 -16.58 -2.55
N GLN A 222 -24.94 -17.06 -1.89
CA GLN A 222 -24.33 -18.36 -2.21
C GLN A 222 -25.32 -19.52 -2.05
N GLY A 223 -25.24 -20.51 -2.94
CA GLY A 223 -26.09 -21.70 -2.93
C GLY A 223 -27.53 -21.47 -3.39
N LYS A 224 -27.96 -20.22 -3.62
CA LYS A 224 -29.28 -19.91 -4.19
C LYS A 224 -29.29 -20.05 -5.70
N VAL A 225 -30.46 -20.37 -6.23
CA VAL A 225 -30.77 -20.44 -7.66
C VAL A 225 -31.52 -19.19 -8.08
N PHE A 226 -31.19 -18.68 -9.26
CA PHE A 226 -31.79 -17.50 -9.87
C PHE A 226 -32.30 -17.79 -11.27
N SER A 227 -33.40 -17.15 -11.64
CA SER A 227 -33.90 -17.08 -13.02
C SER A 227 -33.16 -15.98 -13.79
N ILE A 228 -32.50 -16.35 -14.88
CA ILE A 228 -31.71 -15.47 -15.75
C ILE A 228 -32.62 -14.42 -16.41
N SER A 229 -33.78 -14.83 -16.93
CA SER A 229 -34.75 -13.95 -17.58
C SER A 229 -35.72 -13.28 -16.59
N GLY A 230 -35.98 -13.93 -15.46
CA GLY A 230 -37.06 -13.61 -14.52
C GLY A 230 -38.43 -14.17 -14.93
N GLN A 231 -38.48 -15.05 -15.94
CA GLN A 231 -39.72 -15.71 -16.38
C GLN A 231 -40.12 -16.85 -15.44
N ASP A 232 -39.15 -17.63 -14.96
CA ASP A 232 -39.42 -18.66 -13.94
C ASP A 232 -39.68 -18.01 -12.57
N LYS A 233 -40.95 -17.96 -12.18
CA LYS A 233 -41.40 -17.32 -10.92
C LYS A 233 -41.08 -18.13 -9.66
N ARG A 234 -40.59 -19.36 -9.80
CA ARG A 234 -40.13 -20.16 -8.65
C ARG A 234 -38.84 -19.59 -8.04
N TYR A 235 -38.07 -18.82 -8.81
CA TYR A 235 -36.77 -18.32 -8.40
C TYR A 235 -36.67 -16.79 -8.55
N PRO A 236 -35.87 -16.11 -7.70
CA PRO A 236 -35.61 -14.68 -7.87
C PRO A 236 -34.91 -14.39 -9.19
N LYS A 237 -35.16 -13.20 -9.75
CA LYS A 237 -34.48 -12.75 -10.98
C LYS A 237 -32.99 -12.48 -10.70
N LEU A 238 -32.12 -12.93 -11.59
CA LEU A 238 -30.70 -12.59 -11.60
C LEU A 238 -30.50 -11.17 -12.12
N THR A 239 -30.52 -10.20 -11.22
CA THR A 239 -30.11 -8.81 -11.50
C THR A 239 -28.58 -8.68 -11.50
N ASP A 240 -28.06 -7.58 -12.04
CA ASP A 240 -26.62 -7.32 -12.05
C ASP A 240 -26.02 -7.23 -10.63
N GLU A 241 -26.82 -6.79 -9.64
CA GLU A 241 -26.41 -6.74 -8.22
C GLU A 241 -26.10 -8.13 -7.64
N TYR A 242 -26.80 -9.17 -8.10
CA TYR A 242 -26.65 -10.54 -7.62
C TYR A 242 -25.78 -11.40 -8.54
N ARG A 243 -25.32 -10.85 -9.67
CA ARG A 243 -24.45 -11.56 -10.62
C ARG A 243 -23.01 -11.54 -10.10
N PRO A 244 -22.36 -12.70 -9.91
CA PRO A 244 -20.93 -12.73 -9.62
C PRO A 244 -20.11 -12.06 -10.73
N PRO A 245 -19.07 -11.27 -10.43
CA PRO A 245 -18.59 -10.94 -9.08
C PRO A 245 -19.49 -9.93 -8.36
N ILE A 246 -20.00 -10.29 -7.19
CA ILE A 246 -20.83 -9.41 -6.33
C ILE A 246 -20.01 -8.24 -5.75
N HIS A 247 -18.69 -8.41 -5.64
CA HIS A 247 -17.77 -7.40 -5.13
C HIS A 247 -16.35 -7.64 -5.70
N PRO A 248 -15.42 -6.67 -5.56
CA PRO A 248 -14.04 -6.85 -5.95
C PRO A 248 -13.40 -8.10 -5.34
N ASN A 249 -12.66 -8.88 -6.14
CA ASN A 249 -12.04 -10.16 -5.73
C ASN A 249 -13.05 -11.25 -5.31
N CYS A 250 -14.30 -11.20 -5.77
CA CYS A 250 -15.28 -12.26 -5.49
C CYS A 250 -14.84 -13.60 -6.11
N ARG A 251 -14.95 -14.68 -5.32
CA ARG A 251 -14.61 -16.05 -5.74
C ARG A 251 -15.79 -16.84 -6.30
N HIS A 252 -17.01 -16.36 -6.10
CA HIS A 252 -18.23 -17.05 -6.49
C HIS A 252 -18.37 -17.10 -8.01
N THR A 253 -18.90 -18.21 -8.51
CA THR A 253 -19.20 -18.44 -9.92
C THR A 253 -20.66 -18.83 -10.10
N LEU A 254 -21.13 -18.79 -11.35
CA LEU A 254 -22.42 -19.31 -11.73
C LEU A 254 -22.24 -20.74 -12.27
N GLN A 255 -23.18 -21.61 -11.94
CA GLN A 255 -23.31 -22.94 -12.51
C GLN A 255 -24.71 -23.10 -13.10
N PRO A 256 -24.89 -23.76 -14.25
CA PRO A 256 -26.22 -24.10 -14.75
C PRO A 256 -26.98 -24.94 -13.71
N TYR A 257 -28.28 -24.72 -13.60
CA TYR A 257 -29.14 -25.48 -12.70
C TYR A 257 -30.31 -26.05 -13.48
N ILE A 258 -30.54 -27.35 -13.35
CA ILE A 258 -31.67 -28.05 -13.97
C ILE A 258 -32.48 -28.63 -12.83
N ARG A 259 -33.67 -28.06 -12.61
CA ARG A 259 -34.51 -28.38 -11.46
C ARG A 259 -34.90 -29.85 -11.46
N GLU A 260 -35.21 -30.40 -12.62
CA GLU A 260 -35.71 -31.76 -12.83
C GLU A 260 -34.67 -32.83 -12.48
N LEU A 261 -33.38 -32.46 -12.42
CA LEU A 261 -32.28 -33.34 -12.04
C LEU A 261 -31.86 -33.20 -10.57
N ASP A 262 -32.45 -32.25 -9.83
CA ASP A 262 -32.13 -32.02 -8.43
C ASP A 262 -33.17 -32.73 -7.51
N PRO A 263 -32.79 -33.80 -6.80
CA PRO A 263 -33.71 -34.49 -5.89
C PRO A 263 -34.16 -33.60 -4.71
N ASP A 264 -33.42 -32.54 -4.39
CA ASP A 264 -33.74 -31.57 -3.34
C ASP A 264 -34.30 -30.25 -3.90
N ALA A 265 -34.79 -30.26 -5.15
CA ALA A 265 -35.33 -29.11 -5.88
C ALA A 265 -36.28 -28.23 -5.05
N GLU A 266 -37.22 -28.81 -4.30
CA GLU A 266 -38.14 -28.06 -3.43
C GLU A 266 -37.44 -27.32 -2.29
N LYS A 267 -36.42 -27.94 -1.68
CA LYS A 267 -35.64 -27.30 -0.61
C LYS A 267 -34.80 -26.16 -1.18
N VAL A 268 -34.19 -26.36 -2.35
CA VAL A 268 -33.41 -25.33 -3.05
C VAL A 268 -34.30 -24.15 -3.46
N GLU A 269 -35.51 -24.40 -3.95
CA GLU A 269 -36.49 -23.36 -4.25
C GLU A 269 -36.85 -22.55 -3.00
N LYS A 270 -37.23 -23.21 -1.90
CA LYS A 270 -37.52 -22.56 -0.62
C LYS A 270 -36.33 -21.73 -0.13
N TYR A 271 -35.12 -22.29 -0.17
CA TYR A 271 -33.91 -21.59 0.24
C TYR A 271 -33.60 -20.38 -0.65
N SER A 272 -33.77 -20.51 -1.96
CA SER A 272 -33.51 -19.42 -2.93
C SER A 272 -34.41 -18.21 -2.70
N ASN A 273 -35.64 -18.43 -2.22
CA ASN A 273 -36.61 -17.39 -1.88
C ASN A 273 -36.48 -16.81 -0.47
N THR A 274 -35.49 -17.23 0.32
CA THR A 274 -35.14 -16.52 1.58
C THR A 274 -34.42 -15.20 1.28
N SER A 275 -34.22 -14.35 2.29
CA SER A 275 -33.60 -13.03 2.15
C SER A 275 -32.30 -13.06 1.33
N LEU A 276 -32.18 -12.10 0.40
CA LEU A 276 -31.00 -11.92 -0.46
C LEU A 276 -29.98 -10.94 0.12
N THR A 277 -30.27 -10.33 1.28
CA THR A 277 -29.45 -9.27 1.88
C THR A 277 -29.08 -9.52 3.33
N LYS A 278 -29.88 -10.32 4.07
CA LYS A 278 -29.60 -10.65 5.46
C LYS A 278 -28.45 -11.66 5.54
N ASP A 279 -27.37 -11.29 6.22
CA ASP A 279 -26.20 -12.15 6.46
C ASP A 279 -26.62 -13.41 7.25
N PRO A 280 -26.55 -14.61 6.65
CA PRO A 280 -26.95 -15.85 7.29
C PRO A 280 -25.81 -16.52 8.07
N ARG A 281 -24.59 -15.96 8.06
CA ARG A 281 -23.41 -16.61 8.64
C ARG A 281 -23.52 -16.77 10.15
N SER A 282 -23.06 -17.91 10.65
CA SER A 282 -22.85 -18.13 12.08
C SER A 282 -21.69 -17.28 12.63
N GLU A 283 -21.57 -17.15 13.95
CA GLU A 283 -20.43 -16.45 14.56
C GLU A 283 -19.11 -17.16 14.27
N GLU A 284 -19.12 -18.50 14.18
CA GLU A 284 -17.96 -19.31 13.80
C GLU A 284 -17.53 -19.00 12.35
N GLU A 285 -18.48 -18.88 11.42
CA GLU A 285 -18.20 -18.50 10.03
C GLU A 285 -17.64 -17.07 9.91
N LYS A 286 -18.20 -16.13 10.69
CA LYS A 286 -17.68 -14.75 10.74
C LYS A 286 -16.26 -14.72 11.27
N GLN A 287 -15.98 -15.49 12.32
CA GLN A 287 -14.64 -15.60 12.90
C GLN A 287 -13.65 -16.25 11.93
N ALA A 288 -14.02 -17.34 11.26
CA ALA A 288 -13.19 -17.98 10.24
C ALA A 288 -12.88 -17.04 9.06
N TYR A 289 -13.87 -16.26 8.60
CA TYR A 289 -13.66 -15.24 7.58
C TYR A 289 -12.68 -14.16 8.03
N LYS A 290 -12.83 -13.68 9.28
CA LYS A 290 -11.93 -12.69 9.88
C LYS A 290 -10.49 -13.22 9.96
N GLU A 291 -10.29 -14.44 10.45
CA GLU A 291 -8.98 -15.07 10.53
C GLU A 291 -8.31 -15.23 9.16
N MET A 292 -9.07 -15.64 8.15
CA MET A 292 -8.58 -15.70 6.77
C MET A 292 -8.14 -14.31 6.28
N ARG A 293 -8.94 -13.26 6.54
CA ARG A 293 -8.62 -11.88 6.15
C ARG A 293 -7.40 -11.33 6.89
N ASP A 294 -7.28 -11.63 8.18
CA ASP A 294 -6.13 -11.25 9.00
C ASP A 294 -4.86 -11.94 8.49
N ALA A 295 -4.92 -13.24 8.18
CA ALA A 295 -3.80 -13.98 7.61
C ALA A 295 -3.30 -13.36 6.29
N VAL A 296 -4.20 -13.01 5.37
CA VAL A 296 -3.86 -12.34 4.11
C VAL A 296 -3.25 -10.94 4.37
N THR A 297 -3.81 -10.19 5.31
CA THR A 297 -3.31 -8.85 5.68
C THR A 297 -1.91 -8.94 6.29
N ILE A 298 -1.68 -9.90 7.19
CA ILE A 298 -0.38 -10.16 7.80
C ILE A 298 0.64 -10.54 6.73
N ALA A 299 0.31 -11.49 5.84
CA ALA A 299 1.21 -11.90 4.77
C ALA A 299 1.58 -10.72 3.85
N THR A 300 0.59 -9.88 3.51
CA THR A 300 0.80 -8.68 2.69
C THR A 300 1.70 -7.66 3.39
N ASN A 301 1.45 -7.38 4.67
CA ASN A 301 2.25 -6.44 5.45
C ASN A 301 3.70 -6.93 5.62
N ARG A 302 3.90 -8.22 5.87
CA ARG A 302 5.23 -8.83 5.95
C ARG A 302 5.97 -8.72 4.63
N ARG A 303 5.32 -9.05 3.50
CA ARG A 303 5.91 -8.92 2.16
C ARG A 303 6.35 -7.49 1.89
N ARG A 304 5.45 -6.52 2.08
CA ARG A 304 5.71 -5.08 1.87
C ARG A 304 6.83 -4.57 2.78
N ALA A 305 6.86 -4.99 4.04
CA ALA A 305 7.94 -4.60 4.94
C ALA A 305 9.29 -5.15 4.48
N ARG A 306 9.36 -6.40 4.02
CA ARG A 306 10.60 -6.98 3.45
C ARG A 306 11.08 -6.23 2.21
N GLU A 307 10.16 -5.87 1.30
CA GLU A 307 10.48 -5.08 0.09
C GLU A 307 11.21 -3.78 0.48
N VAL A 308 10.74 -3.07 1.51
CA VAL A 308 11.38 -1.85 2.02
C VAL A 308 12.72 -2.16 2.70
N LEU A 309 12.74 -3.15 3.58
CA LEU A 309 13.89 -3.45 4.44
C LEU A 309 15.10 -4.00 3.67
N LEU A 310 14.85 -4.77 2.61
CA LEU A 310 15.89 -5.37 1.76
C LEU A 310 16.35 -4.45 0.62
N SER A 311 15.56 -3.43 0.29
CA SER A 311 15.90 -2.50 -0.78
C SER A 311 16.93 -1.45 -0.32
N LYS A 312 17.84 -1.10 -1.23
CA LYS A 312 18.83 -0.02 -1.01
C LYS A 312 18.25 1.38 -1.26
N ASN A 313 17.07 1.46 -1.87
CA ASN A 313 16.49 2.71 -2.37
C ASN A 313 15.65 3.47 -1.33
N TYR A 314 15.48 2.91 -0.13
CA TYR A 314 14.68 3.50 0.94
C TYR A 314 15.56 4.15 2.01
N SER A 315 15.06 5.26 2.56
CA SER A 315 15.71 5.93 3.68
C SER A 315 15.74 5.05 4.93
N LEU A 316 16.62 5.37 5.88
CA LEU A 316 16.65 4.68 7.16
C LEU A 316 15.34 4.86 7.94
N GLN A 317 14.66 6.00 7.77
CA GLN A 317 13.36 6.25 8.38
C GLN A 317 12.29 5.30 7.85
N ASP A 318 12.17 5.16 6.53
CA ASP A 318 11.23 4.22 5.90
C ASP A 318 11.48 2.79 6.34
N LYS A 319 12.76 2.41 6.42
CA LYS A 319 13.18 1.10 6.91
C LYS A 319 12.81 0.88 8.37
N MET A 320 12.99 1.89 9.23
CA MET A 320 12.56 1.81 10.63
C MET A 320 11.05 1.65 10.77
N GLU A 321 10.25 2.33 9.96
CA GLU A 321 8.79 2.17 9.94
C GLU A 321 8.38 0.78 9.44
N ALA A 322 9.00 0.29 8.37
CA ALA A 322 8.78 -1.06 7.86
C ALA A 322 9.16 -2.14 8.87
N TYR A 323 10.27 -1.97 9.58
CA TYR A 323 10.69 -2.84 10.68
C TYR A 323 9.63 -2.88 11.80
N LYS A 324 9.16 -1.72 12.25
CA LYS A 324 8.11 -1.63 13.29
C LYS A 324 6.83 -2.33 12.86
N LEU A 325 6.41 -2.12 11.60
CA LEU A 325 5.26 -2.82 11.02
C LEU A 325 5.48 -4.33 11.00
N LEU A 326 6.65 -4.79 10.53
CA LEU A 326 7.01 -6.21 10.48
C LEU A 326 6.93 -6.84 11.88
N ASN A 327 7.58 -6.23 12.87
CA ASN A 327 7.59 -6.72 14.25
C ASN A 327 6.17 -6.80 14.84
N LYS A 328 5.35 -5.75 14.62
CA LYS A 328 3.94 -5.72 15.06
C LYS A 328 3.12 -6.88 14.49
N THR A 329 3.37 -7.31 13.26
CA THR A 329 2.66 -8.49 12.70
C THR A 329 2.99 -9.79 13.41
N TYR A 330 4.18 -9.92 14.00
CA TYR A 330 4.56 -11.10 14.78
C TYR A 330 3.97 -11.04 16.18
N GLU A 331 4.05 -9.89 16.84
CA GLU A 331 3.40 -9.62 18.13
C GLU A 331 1.89 -9.93 18.09
N TYR A 332 1.19 -9.43 17.06
CA TYR A 332 -0.24 -9.68 16.88
C TYR A 332 -0.58 -11.17 16.77
N THR A 333 0.26 -11.93 16.05
CA THR A 333 0.04 -13.38 15.87
C THR A 333 0.53 -14.24 17.05
N GLY A 334 1.28 -13.67 17.99
CA GLY A 334 2.00 -14.40 19.03
C GLY A 334 3.10 -15.35 18.50
N LYS A 335 3.41 -15.33 17.20
CA LYS A 335 4.41 -16.21 16.59
C LYS A 335 5.81 -15.61 16.75
N LYS A 336 6.79 -16.46 17.05
CA LYS A 336 8.21 -16.06 17.04
C LYS A 336 8.71 -15.89 15.60
N PRO A 337 9.37 -14.77 15.26
CA PRO A 337 9.96 -14.60 13.94
C PRO A 337 11.16 -15.54 13.76
N VAL A 338 11.29 -16.12 12.56
CA VAL A 338 12.34 -17.08 12.18
C VAL A 338 12.88 -16.77 10.78
N GLY A 339 14.00 -17.38 10.40
CA GLY A 339 14.61 -17.19 9.08
C GLY A 339 14.98 -15.73 8.82
N VAL A 340 14.70 -15.26 7.60
CA VAL A 340 15.00 -13.89 7.15
C VAL A 340 14.35 -12.84 8.06
N ASP A 341 13.07 -13.00 8.42
CA ASP A 341 12.37 -12.03 9.29
C ASP A 341 12.97 -11.98 10.70
N GLY A 342 13.36 -13.13 11.24
CA GLY A 342 14.05 -13.19 12.53
C GLY A 342 15.39 -12.47 12.50
N GLN A 343 16.17 -12.63 11.43
CA GLN A 343 17.45 -11.93 11.26
C GLN A 343 17.26 -10.42 11.13
N ILE A 344 16.31 -9.99 10.28
CA ILE A 344 15.97 -8.58 10.08
C ILE A 344 15.53 -7.94 11.39
N ILE A 345 14.52 -8.52 12.06
CA ILE A 345 13.99 -7.98 13.32
C ILE A 345 15.11 -7.86 14.36
N LYS A 346 15.93 -8.90 14.53
CA LYS A 346 17.05 -8.87 15.47
C LYS A 346 18.05 -7.77 15.13
N HIS A 347 18.40 -7.59 13.86
CA HIS A 347 19.33 -6.55 13.42
C HIS A 347 18.80 -5.14 13.76
N TYR A 348 17.55 -4.84 13.43
CA TYR A 348 16.95 -3.54 13.71
C TYR A 348 16.70 -3.33 15.21
N GLN A 349 16.32 -4.35 15.96
CA GLN A 349 16.19 -4.27 17.43
C GLN A 349 17.52 -3.91 18.10
N LEU A 350 18.62 -4.53 17.68
CA LEU A 350 19.95 -4.25 18.23
C LEU A 350 20.46 -2.84 17.89
N ASN A 351 20.00 -2.26 16.78
CA ASN A 351 20.44 -0.95 16.29
C ASN A 351 19.39 0.16 16.45
N GLU A 352 18.23 -0.11 17.06
CA GLU A 352 17.07 0.79 17.08
C GLU A 352 17.43 2.17 17.63
N ASP A 353 18.12 2.22 18.77
CA ASP A 353 18.50 3.47 19.41
C ASP A 353 19.48 4.28 18.55
N LYS A 354 20.44 3.59 17.93
CA LYS A 354 21.40 4.22 17.01
C LYS A 354 20.70 4.75 15.76
N TYR A 355 19.77 4.00 15.17
CA TYR A 355 19.02 4.44 13.99
C TYR A 355 18.11 5.63 14.29
N ASN A 356 17.46 5.66 15.46
CA ASN A 356 16.71 6.83 15.89
C ASN A 356 17.60 8.08 15.99
N VAL A 357 18.81 7.96 16.54
CA VAL A 357 19.77 9.08 16.59
C VAL A 357 20.13 9.56 15.18
N ILE A 358 20.45 8.65 14.25
CA ILE A 358 20.78 9.01 12.86
C ILE A 358 19.61 9.76 12.19
N ILE A 359 18.38 9.23 12.32
CA ILE A 359 17.17 9.82 11.75
C ILE A 359 16.91 11.21 12.34
N ILE A 360 17.04 11.37 13.67
CA ILE A 360 16.86 12.66 14.35
C ILE A 360 17.88 13.68 13.83
N THR A 361 19.15 13.30 13.75
CA THR A 361 20.23 14.14 13.23
C THR A 361 19.94 14.59 11.79
N GLU A 362 19.56 13.67 10.91
CA GLU A 362 19.23 13.98 9.51
C GLU A 362 18.02 14.90 9.38
N ASN A 363 16.98 14.66 10.17
CA ASN A 363 15.79 15.51 10.17
C ASN A 363 16.11 16.93 10.66
N ILE A 364 16.93 17.10 11.70
CA ILE A 364 17.32 18.41 12.20
C ILE A 364 18.24 19.16 11.22
N ILE A 365 19.14 18.44 10.55
CA ILE A 365 19.98 19.03 9.49
C ILE A 365 19.12 19.52 8.32
N ASN A 366 18.18 18.69 7.85
CA ASN A 366 17.41 18.95 6.64
C ASN A 366 16.23 19.90 6.85
N ASN A 367 15.55 19.80 8.00
CA ASN A 367 14.29 20.50 8.27
C ASN A 367 14.38 21.47 9.45
N GLY A 368 15.45 21.39 10.25
CA GLY A 368 15.61 22.18 11.47
C GLY A 368 14.98 21.54 12.72
N PRO A 369 15.28 22.11 13.90
CA PRO A 369 14.66 21.77 15.19
C PRO A 369 13.12 21.77 15.14
N SER A 370 12.50 20.68 15.59
CA SER A 370 11.04 20.59 15.74
C SER A 370 10.64 20.64 17.21
N TRP A 371 9.70 21.53 17.54
CA TRP A 371 9.22 21.77 18.89
C TRP A 371 7.72 21.50 19.01
N LYS A 372 7.27 21.16 20.23
CA LYS A 372 5.84 21.25 20.55
C LYS A 372 5.38 22.70 20.43
N LYS A 373 4.10 22.89 20.09
CA LYS A 373 3.50 24.21 19.90
C LYS A 373 3.88 25.19 21.03
N ASN A 374 4.46 26.34 20.67
CA ASN A 374 4.92 27.43 21.53
C ASN A 374 6.08 27.11 22.50
N LYS A 375 6.61 25.88 22.50
CA LYS A 375 7.68 25.49 23.43
C LYS A 375 9.03 26.08 23.08
N ASP A 376 9.27 26.30 21.81
CA ASP A 376 10.43 27.01 21.27
C ASP A 376 10.62 28.40 21.90
N ILE A 377 9.58 29.24 21.85
CA ILE A 377 9.61 30.61 22.39
C ILE A 377 9.68 30.59 23.93
N GLU A 378 8.94 29.67 24.57
CA GLU A 378 8.98 29.51 26.03
C GLU A 378 10.39 29.13 26.51
N HIS A 379 11.04 28.19 25.83
CA HIS A 379 12.41 27.78 26.14
C HIS A 379 13.40 28.90 25.91
N LEU A 380 13.35 29.59 24.77
CA LEU A 380 14.22 30.73 24.47
C LEU A 380 14.14 31.79 25.58
N ARG A 381 12.93 32.25 25.93
CA ARG A 381 12.73 33.26 26.99
C ARG A 381 13.24 32.78 28.34
N LYS A 382 13.01 31.50 28.68
CA LYS A 382 13.53 30.91 29.91
C LYS A 382 15.05 30.89 29.92
N ARG A 383 15.71 30.60 28.80
CA ARG A 383 17.18 30.57 28.72
C ARG A 383 17.79 31.96 28.87
N LYS A 384 17.21 32.99 28.24
CA LYS A 384 17.60 34.40 28.41
C LYS A 384 17.54 34.84 29.88
N ARG A 385 16.39 34.62 30.52
CA ARG A 385 16.18 34.97 31.93
C ARG A 385 17.17 34.30 32.88
N LEU A 386 17.63 33.09 32.55
CA LEU A 386 18.62 32.36 33.35
C LEU A 386 20.08 32.76 33.03
N GLY A 387 20.31 33.70 32.11
CA GLY A 387 21.64 34.11 31.68
C GLY A 387 22.39 33.03 30.90
N GLN A 388 21.70 32.00 30.42
CA GLN A 388 22.32 30.85 29.73
C GLN A 388 22.62 31.13 28.26
N ILE A 389 22.00 32.17 27.69
CA ILE A 389 22.22 32.66 26.34
C ILE A 389 22.21 34.20 26.31
N PRO A 390 22.85 34.84 25.32
CA PRO A 390 22.80 36.30 25.15
C PRO A 390 21.38 36.83 24.94
N GLU A 391 21.12 38.05 25.45
CA GLU A 391 19.84 38.74 25.23
C GLU A 391 19.58 39.04 23.74
N SER A 392 20.63 39.15 22.92
CA SER A 392 20.52 39.36 21.48
C SER A 392 20.04 38.14 20.70
N TRP A 393 20.09 36.92 21.26
CA TRP A 393 19.68 35.71 20.54
C TRP A 393 18.19 35.70 20.22
N GLY A 394 17.85 35.51 18.95
CA GLY A 394 16.51 35.16 18.49
C GLY A 394 16.28 33.65 18.51
N LEU A 395 15.12 33.25 17.96
CA LEU A 395 14.79 31.83 17.80
C LEU A 395 15.71 31.15 16.76
N GLU A 396 16.18 31.91 15.77
CA GLU A 396 17.06 31.42 14.73
C GLU A 396 18.43 31.02 15.28
N GLU A 397 19.08 31.89 16.07
CA GLU A 397 20.37 31.59 16.70
C GLU A 397 20.25 30.42 17.68
N TYR A 398 19.16 30.37 18.45
CA TYR A 398 18.92 29.28 19.38
C TYR A 398 18.74 27.94 18.66
N ASN A 399 17.96 27.92 17.57
CA ASN A 399 17.81 26.73 16.74
C ASN A 399 19.09 26.38 15.97
N HIS A 400 19.91 27.37 15.61
CA HIS A 400 21.23 27.14 15.03
C HIS A 400 22.14 26.40 16.02
N LYS A 401 22.20 26.82 17.29
CA LYS A 401 22.97 26.11 18.33
C LYS A 401 22.49 24.67 18.51
N ILE A 402 21.18 24.42 18.47
CA ILE A 402 20.63 23.05 18.54
C ILE A 402 21.05 22.23 17.32
N ARG A 403 20.99 22.81 16.13
CA ARG A 403 21.46 22.14 14.92
C ARG A 403 22.95 21.79 15.00
N GLU A 404 23.77 22.70 15.52
CA GLU A 404 25.20 22.46 15.76
C GLU A 404 25.41 21.28 16.72
N LEU A 405 24.68 21.25 17.84
CA LEU A 405 24.72 20.15 18.80
C LEU A 405 24.44 18.79 18.17
N CYS A 406 23.43 18.73 17.30
CA CYS A 406 22.99 17.50 16.64
C CYS A 406 23.80 17.13 15.39
N SER A 407 24.64 18.02 14.84
CA SER A 407 25.34 17.79 13.57
C SER A 407 26.86 17.69 13.69
N ASN A 408 27.47 18.22 14.75
CA ASN A 408 28.90 18.14 14.95
C ASN A 408 29.34 16.68 15.19
N PRO A 409 30.22 16.09 14.34
CA PRO A 409 30.59 14.69 14.43
C PRO A 409 31.18 14.24 15.78
N ASN A 410 31.81 15.16 16.52
CA ASN A 410 32.50 14.84 17.78
C ASN A 410 31.61 14.97 19.01
N ASN A 411 30.37 15.47 18.86
CA ASN A 411 29.47 15.62 19.99
C ASN A 411 28.98 14.26 20.48
N GLU A 412 28.81 14.18 21.80
CA GLU A 412 28.46 12.98 22.53
C GLU A 412 26.94 12.79 22.52
N VAL A 413 26.52 11.53 22.39
CA VAL A 413 25.11 11.15 22.41
C VAL A 413 24.85 10.20 23.56
N TYR A 414 23.74 10.43 24.26
CA TYR A 414 23.31 9.63 25.40
C TYR A 414 21.85 9.20 25.24
N LEU A 415 21.54 8.03 25.78
CA LEU A 415 20.18 7.55 25.96
C LEU A 415 19.67 7.97 27.34
N TYR A 416 18.50 8.61 27.37
CA TYR A 416 17.85 9.11 28.58
C TYR A 416 16.44 8.54 28.74
N TYR A 417 16.16 8.02 29.93
CA TYR A 417 14.86 7.47 30.32
C TYR A 417 14.17 8.41 31.30
N LYS A 418 13.27 9.25 30.79
CA LYS A 418 12.50 10.19 31.63
C LYS A 418 11.42 9.42 32.41
N LYS A 419 11.52 9.44 33.75
CA LYS A 419 10.58 8.75 34.65
C LYS A 419 9.14 9.16 34.35
N GLY A 420 8.24 8.18 34.21
CA GLY A 420 6.81 8.39 33.92
C GLY A 420 6.47 8.58 32.44
N PHE A 421 7.45 8.57 31.53
CA PHE A 421 7.22 8.64 30.09
C PHE A 421 7.51 7.27 29.44
N LYS A 422 6.65 6.86 28.51
CA LYS A 422 6.84 5.61 27.74
C LYS A 422 7.85 5.74 26.60
N GLN A 423 8.18 6.97 26.19
CA GLN A 423 9.10 7.24 25.07
C GLN A 423 10.55 7.34 25.55
N LYS A 424 11.49 6.92 24.70
CA LYS A 424 12.93 7.16 24.88
C LYS A 424 13.28 8.59 24.48
N TYR A 425 14.35 9.11 25.08
CA TYR A 425 14.94 10.40 24.73
C TYR A 425 16.43 10.21 24.42
N TYR A 426 16.91 10.98 23.45
CA TYR A 426 18.30 11.03 23.04
C TYR A 426 18.85 12.42 23.37
N VAL A 427 20.01 12.46 24.03
CA VAL A 427 20.64 13.68 24.49
C VAL A 427 21.90 13.91 23.68
N PHE A 428 21.97 15.05 22.99
CA PHE A 428 23.14 15.48 22.22
C PHE A 428 23.86 16.55 23.02
N GLY A 429 25.18 16.44 23.20
CA GLY A 429 25.93 17.48 23.90
C GLY A 429 27.38 17.64 23.48
N ASP A 430 27.91 18.82 23.78
CA ASP A 430 29.25 19.28 23.40
C ASP A 430 30.13 19.57 24.64
N LYS A 431 29.81 18.95 25.78
CA LYS A 431 30.42 19.16 27.11
C LYS A 431 30.10 20.49 27.80
N GLU A 432 29.34 21.37 27.18
CA GLU A 432 28.78 22.56 27.84
C GLU A 432 27.26 22.62 27.74
N TRP A 433 26.74 22.23 26.58
CA TRP A 433 25.34 22.29 26.21
C TRP A 433 24.78 20.89 26.01
N ILE A 434 23.47 20.78 26.24
CA ILE A 434 22.70 19.60 25.84
C ILE A 434 21.42 19.98 25.11
N ALA A 435 21.00 19.10 24.20
CA ALA A 435 19.66 19.07 23.63
C ALA A 435 19.05 17.68 23.88
N ILE A 436 17.88 17.65 24.53
CA ILE A 436 17.13 16.43 24.83
C ILE A 436 15.98 16.32 23.84
N ILE A 437 15.96 15.25 23.06
CA ILE A 437 15.06 15.05 21.93
C ILE A 437 14.37 13.70 22.07
N GLY A 438 13.05 13.67 21.93
CA GLY A 438 12.29 12.42 21.97
C GLY A 438 12.60 11.53 20.77
N GLN A 439 12.31 10.23 20.89
CA GLN A 439 12.37 9.28 19.77
C GLN A 439 11.45 9.64 18.59
N ASP A 440 10.50 10.56 18.81
CA ASP A 440 9.62 11.17 17.81
C ASP A 440 10.28 12.35 17.07
N GLY A 441 11.53 12.69 17.40
CA GLY A 441 12.27 13.82 16.84
C GLY A 441 11.86 15.18 17.39
N ILE A 442 10.98 15.22 18.41
CA ILE A 442 10.52 16.47 19.00
C ILE A 442 11.44 16.85 20.16
N ILE A 443 11.89 18.11 20.16
CA ILE A 443 12.76 18.64 21.21
C ILE A 443 11.95 18.87 22.48
N ASP A 444 12.45 18.30 23.59
CA ASP A 444 11.90 18.51 24.92
C ASP A 444 12.56 19.72 25.59
N THR A 445 13.88 19.86 25.46
CA THR A 445 14.62 20.99 26.00
C THR A 445 16.03 21.09 25.39
N ALA A 446 16.61 22.29 25.35
CA ALA A 446 18.03 22.50 25.08
C ALA A 446 18.60 23.63 25.95
N PHE A 447 19.76 23.43 26.57
CA PHE A 447 20.32 24.41 27.52
C PHE A 447 21.80 24.19 27.83
N LYS A 448 22.46 25.24 28.31
CA LYS A 448 23.80 25.19 28.90
C LYS A 448 23.76 24.61 30.30
N ILE A 449 24.65 23.68 30.62
CA ILE A 449 24.84 23.16 31.98
C ILE A 449 25.74 24.16 32.72
N ASP A 450 25.19 24.80 33.75
CA ASP A 450 25.81 25.93 34.47
C ASP A 450 25.87 25.76 36.00
N LYS A 451 25.19 24.75 36.54
CA LYS A 451 25.10 24.51 38.00
C LYS A 451 26.04 23.43 38.53
N MET A 452 26.62 22.63 37.65
CA MET A 452 27.56 21.55 37.95
C MET A 452 28.36 21.23 36.69
N SER A 453 29.37 20.38 36.79
CA SER A 453 30.08 19.91 35.59
C SER A 453 29.15 19.09 34.69
N TYR A 454 29.50 19.01 33.40
CA TYR A 454 28.76 18.24 32.43
C TYR A 454 28.68 16.77 32.82
N GLU A 455 29.81 16.18 33.23
CA GLU A 455 29.92 14.79 33.64
C GLU A 455 29.09 14.48 34.89
N GLU A 456 29.08 15.39 35.88
CA GLU A 456 28.22 15.26 37.05
C GLU A 456 26.74 15.27 36.69
N TYR A 457 26.34 16.13 35.76
CA TYR A 457 24.95 16.21 35.31
C TYR A 457 24.50 14.93 34.59
N ILE A 458 25.29 14.45 33.63
CA ILE A 458 25.03 13.20 32.89
C ILE A 458 24.90 12.03 33.87
N LYS A 459 25.81 11.92 34.85
CA LYS A 459 25.79 10.86 35.87
C LYS A 459 24.57 10.96 36.79
N LYS A 460 24.25 12.17 37.26
CA LYS A 460 23.12 12.43 38.17
C LYS A 460 21.78 12.07 37.52
N GLU A 461 21.60 12.38 36.24
CA GLU A 461 20.39 12.08 35.49
C GLU A 461 20.34 10.64 34.97
N GLY A 462 21.38 9.83 35.21
CA GLY A 462 21.43 8.43 34.81
C GLY A 462 21.45 8.24 33.29
N MET A 463 22.06 9.17 32.55
CA MET A 463 22.14 9.12 31.09
C MET A 463 23.19 8.09 30.64
N LYS A 464 22.81 7.19 29.73
CA LYS A 464 23.68 6.12 29.24
C LYS A 464 24.42 6.57 27.97
N TYR A 465 25.75 6.61 28.01
CA TYR A 465 26.57 6.97 26.86
C TYR A 465 26.36 5.99 25.69
N MET A 466 26.18 6.54 24.49
CA MET A 466 26.00 5.77 23.24
C MET A 466 27.19 5.87 22.29
N GLY A 467 28.02 6.91 22.41
CA GLY A 467 29.09 7.24 21.46
C GLY A 467 28.96 8.67 20.95
N THR A 468 29.88 9.04 20.07
CA THR A 468 29.82 10.30 19.32
C THR A 468 28.89 10.17 18.11
N ILE A 469 28.42 11.30 17.56
CA ILE A 469 27.65 11.33 16.31
C ILE A 469 28.39 10.60 15.19
N LYS A 470 29.71 10.78 15.07
CA LYS A 470 30.55 10.12 14.07
C LYS A 470 30.52 8.61 14.22
N GLU A 471 30.74 8.09 15.42
CA GLU A 471 30.76 6.64 15.70
C GLU A 471 29.40 5.99 15.42
N LEU A 472 28.31 6.70 15.75
CA LEU A 472 26.96 6.21 15.50
C LEU A 472 26.62 6.20 14.00
N ARG A 473 27.14 7.16 13.22
CA ARG A 473 26.94 7.18 11.76
C ARG A 473 27.84 6.21 10.99
N ALA A 474 29.11 6.06 11.39
CA ALA A 474 30.10 5.23 10.68
C ALA A 474 29.75 3.73 10.69
N ASN A 475 29.09 3.25 11.75
CA ASN A 475 28.69 1.85 11.87
C ASN A 475 27.34 1.54 11.19
N GLY A 476 26.71 2.51 10.52
CA GLY A 476 25.33 2.42 10.00
C GLY A 476 25.20 2.19 8.49
N GLN A 477 26.30 1.96 7.77
CA GLN A 477 26.32 1.64 6.34
C GLN A 477 26.37 0.14 6.07
#